data_AF-A0A6U8NVF6-F1
#
_entry.id   AF-A0A6U8NVF6-F1
#
_cell.length_a   1.000
_cell.length_b   1.000
_cell.length_c   1.000
_cell.angle_alpha   90.00
_cell.angle_beta   90.00
_cell.angle_gamma   90.00
#
_symmetry.space_group_name_H-M   'P 1'
#
loop_
_entity.id
_entity.type
_entity.pdbx_description
1 polymer ?
#
loop_
_entity_poly.entity_id
_entity_poly.type
_entity_poly.pdbx_seq_one_letter_code
_entity_poly.pdbx_strand_id
1 'polypeptide(L)'
;MLSVFLPSEYVGTAMWATYAALDPSYADQASFGFCVDVGNGFTTLVPSVLFAVSITSPLLDARHLGMLGLVMFWQEFYGTCVYFFQYFFNGRFRRSPRAHTLGIVVPANGIWMALPALGMWASARLVLDGSYAAFGHATA
;
A
#
# COMPACT_ATOMS: atom_id res chain seq x y z
N MET A 1 14.80 -25.96 -6.66
CA MET A 1 14.42 -26.73 -5.47
C MET A 1 15.22 -26.22 -4.26
N LEU A 2 14.98 -24.98 -3.84
CA LEU A 2 15.78 -24.27 -2.81
C LEU A 2 14.88 -23.65 -1.71
N SER A 3 13.61 -24.07 -1.64
CA SER A 3 12.56 -23.41 -0.89
C SER A 3 12.18 -24.12 0.42
N VAL A 4 13.06 -24.94 1.01
CA VAL A 4 12.71 -25.77 2.18
C VAL A 4 13.49 -25.41 3.46
N PHE A 5 14.47 -24.49 3.44
CA PHE A 5 15.30 -24.19 4.62
C PHE A 5 15.67 -22.71 4.79
N LEU A 6 14.71 -21.79 4.65
CA LEU A 6 14.89 -20.46 5.23
C LEU A 6 14.23 -20.45 6.61
N PRO A 7 14.99 -20.25 7.70
CA PRO A 7 14.41 -19.96 9.00
C PRO A 7 13.39 -18.80 8.87
N SER A 8 12.30 -18.84 9.64
CA SER A 8 11.16 -17.92 9.47
C SER A 8 11.57 -16.45 9.59
N GLU A 9 12.63 -16.17 10.36
CA GLU A 9 13.23 -14.86 10.51
C GLU A 9 13.83 -14.27 9.22
N TYR A 10 14.14 -15.09 8.20
CA TYR A 10 14.71 -14.63 6.93
C TYR A 10 13.72 -14.57 5.77
N VAL A 11 12.46 -14.96 5.99
CA VAL A 11 11.43 -14.97 4.93
C VAL A 11 11.21 -13.56 4.38
N GLY A 12 11.10 -12.56 5.27
CA GLY A 12 10.95 -11.17 4.87
C GLY A 12 12.15 -10.67 4.05
N THR A 13 13.37 -10.92 4.54
CA THR A 13 14.61 -10.53 3.85
C THR A 13 14.74 -11.18 2.48
N ALA A 14 14.40 -12.47 2.35
CA ALA A 14 14.44 -13.19 1.08
C ALA A 14 13.41 -12.67 0.07
N MET A 15 12.20 -12.33 0.54
CA MET A 15 11.17 -11.71 -0.28
C MET A 15 11.65 -10.36 -0.81
N TRP A 16 12.13 -9.48 0.06
CA TRP A 16 12.62 -8.15 -0.33
C TRP A 16 13.86 -8.21 -1.22
N ALA A 17 14.79 -9.13 -0.97
CA ALA A 17 15.94 -9.36 -1.84
C ALA A 17 15.52 -9.81 -3.25
N THR A 18 14.54 -10.71 -3.34
CA THR A 18 13.99 -11.17 -4.63
C THR A 18 13.30 -10.02 -5.36
N TYR A 19 12.56 -9.19 -4.63
CA TYR A 19 11.84 -8.06 -5.21
C TYR A 19 12.80 -6.95 -5.68
N ALA A 20 13.85 -6.66 -4.92
CA ALA A 20 14.92 -5.73 -5.30
C ALA A 20 15.71 -6.19 -6.54
N ALA A 21 15.78 -7.50 -6.79
CA ALA A 21 16.35 -8.03 -8.03
C ALA A 21 15.47 -7.74 -9.25
N LEU A 22 14.14 -7.68 -9.07
CA LEU A 22 13.18 -7.33 -10.14
C LEU A 22 13.08 -5.82 -10.36
N ASP A 23 13.21 -5.04 -9.28
CA ASP A 23 13.22 -3.59 -9.30
C ASP A 23 14.27 -2.99 -8.33
N PRO A 24 15.42 -2.51 -8.85
CA PRO A 24 16.50 -1.99 -8.01
C PRO A 24 16.17 -0.76 -7.16
N SER A 25 15.02 -0.09 -7.37
CA SER A 25 14.65 1.02 -6.48
C SER A 25 14.47 0.57 -5.03
N TYR A 26 14.12 -0.68 -4.78
CA TYR A 26 13.99 -1.17 -3.41
C TYR A 26 15.34 -1.33 -2.68
N ALA A 27 16.47 -1.27 -3.40
CA ALA A 27 17.80 -1.28 -2.82
C ALA A 27 18.50 0.10 -2.87
N ASP A 28 18.09 0.98 -3.78
CA ASP A 28 18.65 2.32 -3.93
C ASP A 28 17.97 3.32 -2.99
N GLN A 29 18.67 3.69 -1.92
CA GLN A 29 18.20 4.63 -0.89
C GLN A 29 17.96 6.05 -1.41
N ALA A 30 18.50 6.41 -2.58
CA ALA A 30 18.23 7.69 -3.22
C ALA A 30 16.97 7.67 -4.10
N SER A 31 16.41 6.49 -4.35
CA SER A 31 15.22 6.34 -5.18
C SER A 31 13.94 6.66 -4.42
N PHE A 32 12.95 7.19 -5.14
CA PHE A 32 11.62 7.40 -4.54
C PHE A 32 10.98 6.09 -4.10
N GLY A 33 11.20 4.98 -4.83
CA GLY A 33 10.66 3.67 -4.49
C GLY A 33 11.11 3.19 -3.10
N PHE A 34 12.38 3.40 -2.74
CA PHE A 34 12.86 3.14 -1.38
C PHE A 34 12.19 4.08 -0.36
N CYS A 35 12.20 5.38 -0.64
CA CYS A 35 11.71 6.39 0.31
C CYS A 35 10.20 6.26 0.58
N VAL A 36 9.40 5.93 -0.43
CA VAL A 36 7.94 5.79 -0.28
C VAL A 36 7.58 4.56 0.55
N ASP A 37 8.27 3.44 0.36
CA ASP A 37 8.03 2.22 1.14
C ASP A 37 8.42 2.39 2.60
N VAL A 38 9.61 2.95 2.85
CA VAL A 38 10.06 3.26 4.22
C VAL A 38 9.13 4.29 4.86
N GLY A 39 8.80 5.36 4.13
CA GLY A 39 7.89 6.41 4.59
C GLY A 39 6.51 5.86 4.96
N ASN A 40 5.92 5.02 4.11
CA ASN A 40 4.66 4.35 4.40
C ASN A 40 4.80 3.46 5.65
N GLY A 41 5.83 2.63 5.74
CA GLY A 41 6.07 1.76 6.89
C GLY A 41 6.09 2.50 8.23
N PHE A 42 6.63 3.71 8.28
CA PHE A 42 6.64 4.55 9.49
C PHE A 42 5.36 5.34 9.70
N THR A 43 4.79 5.91 8.64
CA THR A 43 3.71 6.90 8.76
C THR A 43 2.33 6.28 8.72
N THR A 44 2.14 5.14 8.05
CA THR A 44 0.82 4.53 7.88
C THR A 44 0.52 3.44 8.91
N LEU A 45 1.49 2.94 9.68
CA LEU A 45 1.26 1.87 10.66
C LEU A 45 0.19 2.23 11.70
N VAL A 46 0.39 3.33 12.42
CA VAL A 46 -0.56 3.80 13.44
C VAL A 46 -1.93 4.13 12.85
N PRO A 47 -2.07 4.95 11.78
CA PRO A 47 -3.38 5.25 11.23
C PRO A 47 -4.05 4.01 10.62
N SER A 48 -3.30 3.04 10.09
CA SER A 48 -3.87 1.78 9.56
C SER A 48 -4.46 0.93 10.66
N VAL A 49 -3.76 0.78 11.80
CA VAL A 49 -4.27 0.04 12.96
C VAL A 49 -5.51 0.73 13.51
N LEU A 50 -5.47 2.05 13.68
CA LEU A 50 -6.62 2.83 14.15
C LEU A 50 -7.81 2.68 13.19
N PHE A 51 -7.57 2.71 11.87
CA PHE A 51 -8.62 2.55 10.87
C PHE A 51 -9.21 1.14 10.87
N ALA A 52 -8.35 0.11 10.89
CA ALA A 52 -8.76 -1.29 10.94
C ALA A 52 -9.61 -1.60 12.19
N VAL A 53 -9.19 -1.14 13.36
CA VAL A 53 -9.96 -1.33 14.60
C VAL A 53 -11.28 -0.56 14.54
N SER A 54 -11.26 0.68 14.05
CA SER A 54 -12.45 1.54 14.02
C SER A 54 -13.54 1.03 13.08
N ILE A 55 -13.19 0.28 12.03
CA ILE A 55 -14.17 -0.41 11.17
C ILE A 55 -15.04 -1.38 11.98
N THR A 56 -14.50 -2.06 12.99
CA THR A 56 -15.26 -3.02 13.81
C THR A 56 -15.83 -2.39 15.07
N SER A 57 -15.05 -1.54 15.73
CA SER A 57 -15.43 -0.86 16.98
C SER A 57 -15.16 0.64 16.84
N PRO A 58 -16.18 1.48 16.63
CA PRO A 58 -16.02 2.91 16.34
C PRO A 58 -15.29 3.70 17.44
N LEU A 59 -13.95 3.71 17.42
CA LEU A 59 -13.13 4.47 18.37
C LEU A 59 -13.16 5.97 18.10
N LEU A 60 -13.36 6.35 16.84
CA LEU A 60 -13.58 7.72 16.37
C LEU A 60 -15.00 7.83 15.82
N ASP A 61 -15.57 9.04 15.79
CA ASP A 61 -16.75 9.25 14.96
C ASP A 61 -16.39 9.14 13.48
N ALA A 62 -17.41 8.87 12.67
CA ALA A 62 -17.24 8.55 11.25
C ALA A 62 -16.49 9.64 10.49
N ARG A 63 -16.74 10.93 10.79
CA ARG A 63 -16.12 12.02 10.03
C ARG A 63 -14.63 12.10 10.30
N HIS A 64 -14.20 11.98 11.55
CA HIS A 64 -12.78 11.99 11.89
C HIS A 64 -12.06 10.77 11.34
N LEU A 65 -12.68 9.58 11.40
CA LEU A 65 -12.10 8.40 10.78
C LEU A 65 -11.99 8.53 9.26
N GLY A 66 -13.03 9.07 8.60
CA GLY A 66 -13.03 9.32 7.17
C GLY A 66 -11.96 10.33 6.74
N MET A 67 -11.76 11.42 7.49
CA MET A 67 -10.68 12.37 7.22
C MET A 67 -9.30 11.72 7.34
N LEU A 68 -9.08 10.92 8.39
CA LEU A 68 -7.84 10.15 8.56
C LEU A 68 -7.60 9.20 7.38
N GLY A 69 -8.62 8.43 7.01
CA GLY A 69 -8.57 7.47 5.91
C GLY A 69 -8.28 8.15 4.58
N LEU A 70 -8.91 9.28 4.27
CA LEU A 70 -8.63 10.02 3.03
C LEU A 70 -7.16 10.43 2.92
N VAL A 71 -6.56 10.94 3.99
CA VAL A 71 -5.14 11.34 3.99
C VAL A 71 -4.23 10.12 3.79
N MET A 72 -4.45 9.05 4.55
CA MET A 72 -3.64 7.83 4.50
C MET A 72 -3.74 7.13 3.14
N PHE A 73 -4.97 6.88 2.66
CA PHE A 73 -5.17 6.20 1.39
C PHE A 73 -4.75 7.05 0.18
N TRP A 74 -4.86 8.38 0.26
CA TRP A 74 -4.30 9.24 -0.78
C TRP A 74 -2.77 9.15 -0.84
N GLN A 75 -2.07 9.13 0.30
CA GLN A 75 -0.62 8.96 0.34
C GLN A 75 -0.20 7.66 -0.34
N GLU A 76 -0.86 6.54 -0.04
CA GLU A 76 -0.58 5.23 -0.65
C GLU A 76 -0.89 5.23 -2.15
N PHE A 77 -2.05 5.75 -2.56
CA PHE A 77 -2.46 5.82 -3.96
C PHE A 77 -1.50 6.69 -4.78
N TYR A 78 -1.30 7.93 -4.36
CA TYR A 78 -0.45 8.88 -5.06
C TYR A 78 1.01 8.41 -5.07
N GLY A 79 1.51 7.91 -3.95
CA GLY A 79 2.84 7.32 -3.85
C GLY A 79 3.03 6.19 -4.87
N THR A 80 2.04 5.31 -5.00
CA THR A 80 2.07 4.22 -5.98
C THR A 80 2.04 4.74 -7.42
N CYS A 81 1.25 5.78 -7.72
CA CYS A 81 1.26 6.42 -9.04
C CYS A 81 2.64 6.99 -9.39
N VAL A 82 3.30 7.67 -8.45
CA VAL A 82 4.65 8.23 -8.65
C VAL A 82 5.68 7.12 -8.79
N TYR A 83 5.55 6.04 -8.02
CA TYR A 83 6.38 4.84 -8.17
C TYR A 83 6.28 4.27 -9.60
N PHE A 84 5.07 4.04 -10.10
CA PHE A 84 4.87 3.53 -11.46
C PHE A 84 5.41 4.49 -12.51
N PHE A 85 5.17 5.79 -12.35
CA PHE A 85 5.74 6.80 -13.24
C PHE A 85 7.27 6.66 -13.31
N GLN A 86 7.97 6.62 -12.17
CA GLN A 86 9.42 6.44 -12.17
C GLN A 86 9.85 5.07 -12.70
N TYR A 87 9.05 4.03 -12.50
CA TYR A 87 9.36 2.67 -12.99
C TYR A 87 9.41 2.64 -14.51
N PHE A 88 8.41 3.25 -15.15
CA PHE A 88 8.35 3.35 -16.61
C PHE A 88 9.29 4.42 -17.18
N PHE A 89 9.32 5.61 -16.57
CA PHE A 89 10.13 6.73 -17.03
C PHE A 89 11.63 6.40 -17.04
N ASN A 90 12.13 5.75 -15.99
CA ASN A 90 13.54 5.33 -15.91
C ASN A 90 13.82 4.00 -16.64
N GLY A 91 12.84 3.45 -17.37
CA GLY A 91 13.02 2.22 -18.15
C GLY A 91 13.31 0.97 -17.31
N ARG A 92 12.96 0.95 -16.02
CA ARG A 92 13.29 -0.15 -15.09
C ARG A 92 12.65 -1.47 -15.51
N PHE A 93 11.47 -1.41 -16.12
CA PHE A 93 10.78 -2.55 -16.73
C PHE A 93 11.58 -3.34 -17.77
N ARG A 94 12.64 -2.76 -18.34
CA ARG A 94 13.49 -3.40 -19.37
C ARG A 94 14.54 -4.34 -18.78
N ARG A 95 14.80 -4.25 -17.48
CA ARG A 95 15.83 -5.06 -16.79
C ARG A 95 15.37 -6.47 -16.47
N SER A 96 14.05 -6.68 -16.43
CA SER A 96 13.42 -7.96 -16.12
C SER A 96 12.68 -8.51 -17.34
N PRO A 97 12.58 -9.83 -17.50
CA PRO A 97 11.72 -10.43 -18.52
C PRO A 97 10.29 -9.89 -18.41
N ARG A 98 9.65 -9.61 -19.56
CA ARG A 98 8.29 -9.02 -19.58
C ARG A 98 7.28 -9.84 -18.76
N ALA A 99 7.44 -11.16 -18.69
CA ALA A 99 6.60 -12.03 -17.88
C ALA A 99 6.72 -11.75 -16.37
N HIS A 100 7.92 -11.44 -15.86
CA HIS A 100 8.11 -11.09 -14.44
C HIS A 100 7.57 -9.69 -14.16
N THR A 101 7.79 -8.74 -15.07
CA THR A 101 7.26 -7.39 -14.93
C THR A 101 5.73 -7.37 -14.92
N LEU A 102 5.08 -8.04 -15.88
CA LEU A 102 3.62 -8.06 -16.00
C LEU A 102 2.94 -9.04 -15.03
N GLY A 103 3.62 -10.12 -14.64
CA GLY A 103 3.06 -11.15 -13.77
C GLY A 103 3.31 -10.92 -12.27
N ILE A 104 4.32 -10.14 -11.91
CA ILE A 104 4.71 -9.92 -10.50
C ILE A 104 4.68 -8.43 -10.16
N VAL A 105 5.50 -7.61 -10.83
CA VAL A 105 5.66 -6.19 -10.43
C VAL A 105 4.36 -5.40 -10.61
N VAL A 106 3.72 -5.50 -11.76
CA VAL A 106 2.48 -4.74 -12.02
C VAL A 106 1.33 -5.18 -11.10
N PRO A 107 1.02 -6.48 -10.92
CA PRO A 107 -0.02 -6.90 -9.99
C PRO A 107 0.30 -6.59 -8.53
N ALA A 108 1.54 -6.82 -8.10
CA ALA A 108 1.96 -6.59 -6.72
C ALA A 108 1.88 -5.10 -6.32
N ASN A 109 2.12 -4.18 -7.25
CA ASN A 109 1.94 -2.74 -7.01
C ASN A 109 0.53 -2.26 -7.36
N GLY A 110 -0.18 -2.91 -8.28
CA GLY A 110 -1.51 -2.52 -8.73
C GLY A 110 -2.56 -2.55 -7.61
N ILE A 111 -2.43 -3.49 -6.67
CA ILE A 111 -3.27 -3.55 -5.48
C ILE A 111 -3.14 -2.30 -4.60
N TRP A 112 -1.96 -1.66 -4.58
CA TRP A 112 -1.69 -0.42 -3.85
C TRP A 112 -2.22 0.84 -4.55
N MET A 113 -2.83 0.68 -5.73
CA MET A 113 -3.71 1.71 -6.30
C MET A 113 -5.18 1.35 -6.08
N ALA A 114 -5.55 0.10 -6.33
CA ALA A 114 -6.95 -0.32 -6.29
C ALA A 114 -7.54 -0.29 -4.87
N LEU A 115 -6.82 -0.83 -3.87
CA LEU A 115 -7.31 -0.89 -2.50
C LEU A 115 -7.33 0.49 -1.82
N PRO A 116 -6.31 1.36 -1.99
CA PRO A 116 -6.42 2.72 -1.47
C PRO A 116 -7.50 3.54 -2.17
N ALA A 117 -7.76 3.34 -3.47
CA ALA A 117 -8.90 3.97 -4.13
C ALA A 117 -10.24 3.56 -3.50
N LEU A 118 -10.42 2.27 -3.20
CA LEU A 118 -11.59 1.78 -2.45
C LEU A 118 -11.64 2.36 -1.04
N GLY A 119 -10.50 2.44 -0.36
CA GLY A 119 -10.36 3.05 0.97
C GLY A 119 -10.75 4.53 0.97
N MET A 120 -10.34 5.29 -0.06
CA MET A 120 -10.76 6.69 -0.25
C MET A 120 -12.26 6.81 -0.47
N TRP A 121 -12.87 5.92 -1.28
CA TRP A 121 -14.33 5.91 -1.45
C TRP A 121 -15.05 5.67 -0.13
N ALA A 122 -14.64 4.65 0.64
CA ALA A 122 -15.26 4.32 1.92
C ALA A 122 -15.08 5.48 2.92
N SER A 123 -13.88 6.06 2.97
CA SER A 123 -13.56 7.22 3.81
C SER A 123 -14.40 8.45 3.44
N ALA A 124 -14.64 8.69 2.14
CA ALA A 124 -15.51 9.75 1.69
C ALA A 124 -16.98 9.53 2.11
N ARG A 125 -17.48 8.29 2.08
CA ARG A 125 -18.82 7.97 2.62
C ARG A 125 -18.90 8.29 4.11
N LEU A 126 -17.88 7.94 4.88
CA LEU A 126 -17.81 8.26 6.31
C LEU A 126 -17.91 9.77 6.59
N VAL A 127 -17.19 10.59 5.82
CA VAL A 127 -17.23 12.05 5.94
C VAL A 127 -18.60 12.62 5.57
N LEU A 128 -19.14 12.20 4.42
CA LEU A 128 -20.38 12.74 3.85
C LEU A 128 -21.62 12.30 4.63
N ASP A 129 -21.71 11.02 4.93
CA ASP A 129 -22.88 10.42 5.57
C ASP A 129 -22.82 10.57 7.09
N GLY A 130 -21.63 10.84 7.65
CA GLY A 130 -21.43 10.97 9.09
C GLY A 130 -21.71 9.68 9.87
N SER A 131 -21.64 8.52 9.20
CA SER A 131 -21.95 7.21 9.78
C SER A 131 -21.01 6.11 9.28
N TYR A 132 -21.03 4.97 9.96
CA TYR A 132 -20.29 3.75 9.60
C TYR A 132 -21.07 2.84 8.62
N ALA A 133 -22.11 3.35 7.94
CA ALA A 133 -22.97 2.56 7.06
C ALA A 133 -22.20 1.90 5.90
N ALA A 134 -21.14 2.55 5.39
CA ALA A 134 -20.26 1.98 4.37
C ALA A 134 -19.55 0.69 4.83
N PHE A 135 -19.49 0.45 6.14
CA PHE A 135 -18.93 -0.74 6.77
C PHE A 135 -20.01 -1.67 7.35
N GLY A 136 -21.29 -1.44 7.03
CA GLY A 136 -22.40 -2.31 7.45
C GLY A 136 -22.92 -2.06 8.87
N HIS A 137 -22.51 -0.97 9.53
CA HIS A 137 -23.09 -0.59 10.83
C HIS A 137 -24.50 -0.01 10.63
N ALA A 138 -25.39 -0.26 11.59
CA ALA A 138 -26.71 0.34 11.59
C ALA A 138 -26.62 1.87 11.67
N THR A 139 -27.40 2.57 10.86
CA THR A 139 -27.57 4.02 11.00
C THR A 139 -28.48 4.30 12.19
N ALA A 140 -27.98 5.03 13.18
CA ALA A 140 -28.79 5.56 14.27
C ALA A 140 -29.67 6.73 13.81
#